data_AF-A0A2E6TFA5-F1
#
_entry.id   AF-A0A2E6TFA5-F1
#
_cell.length_a   1.000
_cell.length_b   1.000
_cell.length_c   1.000
_cell.angle_alpha   90.00
_cell.angle_beta   90.00
_cell.angle_gamma   90.00
#
_symmetry.space_group_name_H-M   'P 1'
#
loop_
_entity.id
_entity.type
_entity.pdbx_description
1 polymer ?
#
loop_
_entity_poly.entity_id
_entity_poly.type
_entity_poly.pdbx_seq_one_letter_code
_entity_poly.pdbx_strand_id
1 'polypeptide(L)'
;MNPLSDKDIERRVEIIMEIDRLTLEIKAFIEKVVEVTPPLSLQELEEVQAGMDTVIAQGRFWLQESNPQRYIYEMSVFHTWLQDRYGDRR
;
A
#
# COMPACT_ATOMS: atom_id res chain seq x y z
N MET A 1 -27.64 12.58 16.83
CA MET A 1 -26.55 12.26 15.89
C MET A 1 -26.15 13.59 15.26
N ASN A 2 -24.94 14.09 15.51
CA ASN A 2 -24.49 15.35 14.90
C ASN A 2 -24.09 15.05 13.45
N PRO A 3 -24.56 15.80 12.44
CA PRO A 3 -24.09 15.62 11.08
C PRO A 3 -22.58 15.87 11.02
N LEU A 4 -21.88 15.06 10.20
CA LEU A 4 -20.47 15.30 9.88
C LEU A 4 -20.35 16.70 9.27
N SER A 5 -19.32 17.45 9.66
CA SER A 5 -19.06 18.72 8.99
C SER A 5 -18.56 18.46 7.57
N ASP A 6 -18.75 19.41 6.66
CA ASP A 6 -18.22 19.32 5.30
C ASP A 6 -16.70 19.04 5.31
N LYS A 7 -15.98 19.61 6.28
CA LYS A 7 -14.55 19.36 6.50
C LYS A 7 -14.23 17.92 6.89
N ASP A 8 -15.10 17.26 7.65
CA ASP A 8 -14.90 15.85 8.02
C ASP A 8 -15.14 14.93 6.80
N ILE A 9 -16.05 15.32 5.91
CA ILE A 9 -16.31 14.60 4.66
C ILE A 9 -15.13 14.78 3.71
N GLU A 10 -14.67 16.01 3.48
CA GLU A 10 -13.50 16.32 2.65
C GLU A 10 -12.27 15.52 3.12
N ARG A 11 -11.96 15.55 4.41
CA ARG A 11 -10.83 14.80 4.97
C ARG A 11 -10.95 13.29 4.75
N ARG A 12 -12.16 12.72 4.82
CA ARG A 12 -12.39 11.30 4.56
C ARG A 12 -12.19 10.96 3.08
N VAL A 13 -12.64 11.84 2.19
CA VAL A 13 -12.43 11.68 0.74
C VAL A 13 -10.94 11.69 0.41
N GLU A 14 -10.17 12.63 0.97
CA GLU A 14 -8.71 12.68 0.80
C GLU A 14 -8.02 11.39 1.24
N ILE A 15 -8.41 10.84 2.40
CA ILE A 15 -7.88 9.58 2.91
C ILE A 15 -8.17 8.41 1.97
N ILE A 16 -9.39 8.31 1.47
CA ILE A 16 -9.79 7.24 0.55
C ILE A 16 -8.99 7.34 -0.75
N MET A 17 -8.91 8.56 -1.31
CA MET A 17 -8.14 8.80 -2.54
C MET A 17 -6.67 8.45 -2.38
N GLU A 18 -6.08 8.71 -1.21
CA GLU A 18 -4.67 8.40 -0.95
C GLU A 18 -4.41 6.89 -0.81
N ILE A 19 -5.31 6.16 -0.15
CA ILE A 19 -5.26 4.69 -0.08
C ILE A 19 -5.40 4.09 -1.48
N ASP A 20 -6.34 4.59 -2.28
CA ASP A 20 -6.54 4.12 -3.66
C ASP A 20 -5.30 4.39 -4.53
N ARG A 21 -4.73 5.60 -4.43
CA ARG A 21 -3.50 5.97 -5.14
C ARG A 21 -2.35 5.03 -4.81
N LEU A 22 -2.06 4.83 -3.52
CA LEU A 22 -0.97 3.94 -3.09
C LEU A 22 -1.21 2.49 -3.51
N THR A 23 -2.46 2.02 -3.45
CA THR A 23 -2.83 0.66 -3.90
C THR A 23 -2.51 0.48 -5.38
N LEU A 24 -2.89 1.45 -6.22
CA LEU A 24 -2.63 1.41 -7.66
C LEU A 24 -1.13 1.50 -7.97
N GLU A 25 -0.37 2.33 -7.25
CA GLU A 25 1.09 2.44 -7.42
C GLU A 25 1.81 1.15 -7.06
N ILE A 26 1.48 0.56 -5.90
CA ILE A 26 2.04 -0.72 -5.46
C ILE A 26 1.70 -1.82 -6.48
N LYS A 27 0.44 -1.90 -6.91
CA LYS A 27 0.00 -2.88 -7.92
C LYS A 27 0.82 -2.73 -9.21
N ALA A 28 0.88 -1.52 -9.76
CA ALA A 28 1.60 -1.25 -11.00
C ALA A 28 3.09 -1.57 -10.87
N PHE A 29 3.69 -1.30 -9.71
CA PHE A 29 5.07 -1.65 -9.44
C PHE A 29 5.29 -3.17 -9.40
N ILE A 30 4.43 -3.91 -8.70
CA ILE A 30 4.51 -5.38 -8.65
C ILE A 30 4.34 -5.97 -10.05
N GLU A 31 3.33 -5.54 -10.81
CA GLU A 31 3.11 -5.97 -12.20
C GLU A 31 4.36 -5.73 -13.06
N LYS A 32 4.98 -4.55 -12.94
CA LYS A 32 6.24 -4.25 -13.63
C LYS A 32 7.39 -5.18 -13.20
N VAL A 33 7.56 -5.41 -11.90
CA VAL A 33 8.68 -6.21 -11.38
C VAL A 33 8.54 -7.69 -11.72
N VAL A 34 7.32 -8.23 -11.82
CA VAL A 34 7.13 -9.64 -12.23
C VAL A 34 7.35 -9.86 -13.73
N GLU A 35 7.24 -8.80 -14.54
CA GLU A 35 7.49 -8.84 -15.99
C GLU A 35 8.98 -8.70 -16.37
N VAL A 36 9.87 -8.37 -15.43
CA VAL A 36 11.31 -8.18 -15.73
C VAL A 36 12.00 -9.49 -16.13
N THR A 37 13.10 -9.35 -16.88
CA THR A 37 13.95 -10.49 -17.27
C THR A 37 15.37 -10.26 -16.72
N PRO A 38 15.93 -11.17 -15.89
CA PRO A 38 15.33 -12.42 -15.44
C PRO A 38 14.16 -12.19 -14.46
N PRO A 39 13.16 -13.10 -14.43
CA PRO A 39 12.05 -12.99 -13.50
C PRO A 39 12.53 -13.10 -12.05
N LEU A 40 11.69 -12.60 -11.13
CA LEU A 40 11.88 -12.85 -9.70
C LEU A 40 11.99 -14.35 -9.42
N SER A 41 12.91 -14.72 -8.54
CA SER A 41 12.95 -16.07 -7.99
C SER A 41 11.72 -16.36 -7.11
N LEU A 42 11.45 -17.64 -6.85
CA LEU A 42 10.36 -18.03 -5.95
C LEU A 42 10.49 -17.38 -4.56
N GLN A 43 11.70 -17.33 -4.02
CA GLN A 43 11.96 -16.71 -2.71
C GLN A 43 11.64 -15.20 -2.73
N GLU A 44 12.01 -14.49 -3.80
CA GLU A 44 11.69 -13.06 -3.93
C GLU A 44 10.18 -12.82 -4.05
N LEU A 45 9.45 -13.70 -4.75
CA LEU A 45 7.99 -13.64 -4.82
C LEU A 45 7.34 -13.89 -3.45
N GLU A 46 7.85 -14.85 -2.67
CA GLU A 46 7.40 -15.12 -1.31
C GLU A 46 7.67 -13.92 -0.38
N GLU A 47 8.81 -13.23 -0.52
CA GLU A 47 9.11 -12.00 0.21
C GLU A 47 8.11 -10.88 -0.10
N VAL A 48 7.78 -10.68 -1.39
CA VAL A 48 6.78 -9.68 -1.82
C VAL A 48 5.40 -10.04 -1.24
N GLN A 49 5.00 -11.30 -1.33
CA GLN A 49 3.72 -11.77 -0.79
C GLN A 49 3.63 -11.57 0.73
N ALA A 50 4.67 -11.92 1.48
CA ALA A 50 4.71 -11.74 2.93
C ALA A 50 4.60 -10.25 3.34
N GLY A 51 5.23 -9.36 2.57
CA GLY A 51 5.10 -7.92 2.75
C GLY A 51 3.68 -7.41 2.51
N MET A 52 3.03 -7.88 1.43
CA MET A 52 1.62 -7.56 1.15
C MET A 52 0.68 -8.05 2.25
N ASP A 53 0.84 -9.30 2.70
CA ASP A 53 0.02 -9.89 3.77
C ASP A 53 0.15 -9.06 5.06
N THR A 54 1.36 -8.61 5.37
CA THR A 54 1.63 -7.72 6.51
C THR A 54 0.89 -6.40 6.40
N VAL A 55 1.00 -5.71 5.26
CA VAL A 55 0.32 -4.43 5.02
C VAL A 55 -1.20 -4.59 5.07
N ILE A 56 -1.74 -5.68 4.54
CA ILE A 56 -3.18 -5.96 4.60
C ILE A 56 -3.64 -6.19 6.04
N ALA A 57 -2.89 -6.98 6.82
CA ALA A 57 -3.19 -7.23 8.22
C ALA A 57 -3.15 -5.94 9.05
N GLN A 58 -2.10 -5.13 8.86
CA GLN A 58 -1.97 -3.82 9.49
C GLN A 58 -3.08 -2.86 9.07
N GLY A 59 -3.46 -2.86 7.79
CA GLY A 59 -4.56 -2.04 7.28
C GLY A 59 -5.88 -2.39 7.93
N ARG A 60 -6.22 -3.68 8.06
CA ARG A 60 -7.40 -4.12 8.80
C ARG A 60 -7.40 -3.61 10.24
N PHE A 61 -6.28 -3.73 10.94
CA PHE A 61 -6.14 -3.25 12.31
C PHE A 61 -6.30 -1.73 12.42
N TRP A 62 -5.54 -0.95 11.65
CA TRP A 62 -5.54 0.51 11.77
C TRP A 62 -6.84 1.16 11.31
N LEU A 63 -7.53 0.56 10.34
CA LEU A 63 -8.87 1.02 9.93
C LEU A 63 -9.93 0.73 11.02
N GLN A 64 -9.83 -0.39 11.74
CA GLN A 64 -10.70 -0.67 12.89
C GLN A 64 -10.45 0.33 14.04
N GLU A 65 -9.19 0.68 14.28
CA GLU A 65 -8.79 1.70 15.26
C GLU A 65 -9.08 3.15 14.82
N SER A 66 -9.80 3.34 13.70
CA SER A 66 -10.10 4.66 13.14
C SER A 66 -8.85 5.52 12.89
N ASN A 67 -7.72 4.88 12.58
CA ASN A 67 -6.43 5.52 12.29
C ASN A 67 -5.95 5.22 10.85
N PRO A 68 -6.67 5.71 9.83
CA PRO A 68 -6.31 5.46 8.43
C PRO A 68 -4.97 6.09 8.04
N GLN A 69 -4.52 7.13 8.75
CA GLN A 69 -3.22 7.75 8.47
C GLN A 69 -2.06 6.83 8.79
N ARG A 70 -2.20 6.01 9.84
CA ARG A 70 -1.22 4.98 10.10
C ARG A 70 -1.22 3.91 9.01
N TYR A 71 -2.38 3.54 8.48
CA TYR A 71 -2.43 2.61 7.35
C TYR A 71 -1.74 3.17 6.10
N ILE A 72 -2.01 4.44 5.73
CA ILE A 72 -1.34 5.14 4.64
C ILE A 72 0.19 5.13 4.83
N TYR A 73 0.66 5.33 6.06
CA TYR A 73 2.07 5.23 6.40
C TYR A 73 2.63 3.82 6.14
N GLU A 74 1.97 2.75 6.61
CA GLU A 74 2.44 1.37 6.37
C GLU A 74 2.48 1.03 4.87
N MET A 75 1.48 1.46 4.11
CA MET A 75 1.47 1.32 2.64
C MET A 75 2.65 2.04 1.99
N SER A 76 2.97 3.26 2.44
CA SER A 76 4.08 4.05 1.93
C SER A 76 5.43 3.41 2.24
N VAL A 77 5.60 2.86 3.45
CA VAL A 77 6.79 2.11 3.87
C VAL A 77 6.99 0.88 3.00
N PHE A 78 5.92 0.10 2.77
CA PHE A 78 6.00 -1.08 1.90
C PHE A 78 6.30 -0.71 0.44
N HIS A 79 5.66 0.34 -0.09
CA HIS A 79 5.95 0.84 -1.43
C HIS A 79 7.43 1.25 -1.57
N THR A 80 7.97 1.96 -0.58
CA THR A 80 9.40 2.35 -0.54
C THR A 80 10.30 1.12 -0.50
N TRP A 81 9.99 0.14 0.36
CA TRP A 81 10.74 -1.11 0.43
C TRP A 81 10.75 -1.86 -0.91
N LEU A 82 9.60 -1.94 -1.60
CA LEU A 82 9.52 -2.54 -2.93
C LEU A 82 10.43 -1.84 -3.94
N GLN A 83 10.41 -0.49 -3.95
CA GLN A 83 11.24 0.32 -4.82
C GLN A 83 12.73 0.16 -4.52
N ASP A 84 13.12 0.21 -3.24
CA ASP A 84 14.53 0.04 -2.83
C ASP A 84 15.06 -1.35 -3.18
N ARG A 85 14.21 -2.38 -3.08
CA ARG A 85 14.61 -3.76 -3.30
C ARG A 85 14.69 -4.14 -4.77
N TYR A 86 13.76 -3.63 -5.60
CA TYR A 86 13.56 -4.09 -6.97
C TYR A 86 13.54 -2.98 -8.03
N GLY A 87 13.68 -1.71 -7.66
CA GLY A 87 13.54 -0.56 -8.55
C GLY A 87 14.60 -0.47 -9.67
N ASP A 88 15.77 -1.08 -9.45
CA ASP A 88 16.87 -1.11 -10.41
C ASP A 88 16.76 -2.24 -11.45
N ARG A 89 15.78 -3.14 -11.31
CA ARG A 89 15.51 -4.19 -12.30
C ARG A 89 14.76 -3.54 -13.48
N ARG A 90 15.49 -3.27 -14.57
CA ARG A 90 14.97 -2.81 -15.85
C ARG A 90 15.24 -3.82 -16.94
#